data_AF-A0A7Y8E566-F1
#
_entry.id   AF-A0A7Y8E566-F1
#
_cell.length_a   1.000
_cell.length_b   1.000
_cell.length_c   1.000
_cell.angle_alpha   90.00
_cell.angle_beta   90.00
_cell.angle_gamma   90.00
#
_symmetry.space_group_name_H-M   'P 1'
#
loop_
_entity.id
_entity.type
_entity.pdbx_description
1 polymer ?
#
loop_
_entity_poly.entity_id
_entity_poly.type
_entity_poly.pdbx_seq_one_letter_code
_entity_poly.pdbx_strand_id
1 'polypeptide(L)'
;MLTIPPLRFVLQDNALPIPNLSTRLLIGNAVELFCPFAVKQGDFVNANLIGERGRTYNLSFEVEKDEAGLNFLTHRSIIVGKSGTNVVLILRVRRGSDVYFAPNATVSIDAGGIVVPVPGTVWDFADGTFQSWVPQSVYAGRVLHIVNGSVVVDLPSSQVTKAHIITQPVSVIAGRIYDVSFDVLGGTAAGDGSTLYLTVDGSRIGANVQNITNASTQTGTGTFTASSTGTVHLGIFNETIPSRNHLLFLGNIRMAPKP
;
A
#
# COMPACT_ATOMS: atom_id res chain seq x y z
N MET A 1 -4.99 -35.36 2.38
CA MET A 1 -5.68 -34.23 3.03
C MET A 1 -5.49 -33.01 2.14
N LEU A 2 -6.56 -32.50 1.52
CA LEU A 2 -6.48 -31.28 0.71
C LEU A 2 -6.56 -30.08 1.65
N THR A 3 -5.55 -29.22 1.63
CA THR A 3 -5.54 -27.98 2.39
C THR A 3 -6.07 -26.86 1.51
N ILE A 4 -7.20 -26.27 1.88
CA ILE A 4 -7.79 -25.14 1.17
C ILE A 4 -7.37 -23.84 1.86
N PRO A 5 -6.73 -22.88 1.17
CA PRO A 5 -6.43 -21.56 1.74
C PRO A 5 -7.71 -20.80 2.12
N PRO A 6 -7.64 -19.87 3.09
CA PRO A 6 -8.79 -19.04 3.45
C PRO A 6 -9.30 -18.22 2.26
N LEU A 7 -10.62 -18.06 2.19
CA LEU A 7 -11.26 -17.13 1.25
C LEU A 7 -10.98 -15.69 1.68
N ARG A 8 -10.71 -14.81 0.71
CA ARG A 8 -10.43 -13.38 0.97
C ARG A 8 -11.10 -12.50 -0.07
N PHE A 9 -11.34 -11.23 0.27
CA PHE A 9 -11.61 -10.22 -0.75
C PHE A 9 -10.34 -9.92 -1.54
N VAL A 10 -10.47 -9.58 -2.82
CA VAL A 10 -9.31 -9.18 -3.63
C VAL A 10 -8.72 -7.86 -3.14
N LEU A 11 -9.56 -6.96 -2.63
CA LEU A 11 -9.20 -5.59 -2.24
C LEU A 11 -9.07 -5.38 -0.73
N GLN A 12 -9.08 -6.44 0.09
CA GLN A 12 -8.75 -6.29 1.51
C GLN A 12 -7.25 -6.01 1.68
N ASP A 13 -6.89 -5.32 2.75
CA ASP A 13 -5.50 -5.17 3.15
C ASP A 13 -4.93 -6.47 3.78
N ASN A 14 -3.66 -6.42 4.18
CA ASN A 14 -2.97 -7.50 4.90
C ASN A 14 -2.79 -7.17 6.39
N ALA A 15 -3.65 -6.33 6.98
CA ALA A 15 -3.53 -5.94 8.38
C ALA A 15 -3.68 -7.16 9.31
N LEU A 16 -2.93 -7.15 10.41
CA LEU A 16 -3.00 -8.16 11.46
C LEU A 16 -3.58 -7.55 12.75
N PRO A 17 -4.34 -8.32 13.55
CA PRO A 17 -4.71 -9.73 13.36
C PRO A 17 -5.89 -9.95 12.41
N ILE A 18 -6.66 -8.90 12.09
CA ILE A 18 -7.85 -8.96 11.23
C ILE A 18 -7.64 -7.99 10.06
N PRO A 19 -7.63 -8.47 8.81
CA PRO A 19 -7.55 -7.61 7.63
C PRO A 19 -8.81 -6.76 7.48
N ASN A 20 -8.69 -5.60 6.85
CA ASN A 20 -9.79 -4.67 6.61
C ASN A 20 -10.03 -4.47 5.11
N LEU A 21 -11.31 -4.44 4.73
CA LEU A 21 -11.77 -4.04 3.42
C LEU A 21 -12.35 -2.62 3.51
N SER A 22 -11.75 -1.69 2.76
CA SER A 22 -12.34 -0.35 2.61
C SER A 22 -13.36 -0.35 1.48
N THR A 23 -14.60 0.04 1.77
CA THR A 23 -15.66 0.13 0.77
C THR A 23 -15.45 1.25 -0.24
N ARG A 24 -14.54 2.20 0.07
CA ARG A 24 -14.09 3.26 -0.84
C ARG A 24 -13.28 2.73 -2.03
N LEU A 25 -12.64 1.56 -1.88
CA LEU A 25 -11.86 0.91 -2.94
C LEU A 25 -12.74 0.10 -3.90
N LEU A 26 -14.01 -0.12 -3.55
CA LEU A 26 -14.92 -0.93 -4.35
C LEU A 26 -15.40 -0.14 -5.58
N ILE A 27 -15.10 -0.67 -6.77
CA ILE A 27 -15.50 -0.09 -8.06
C ILE A 27 -16.70 -0.87 -8.61
N GLY A 28 -17.69 -0.16 -9.15
CA GLY A 28 -18.90 -0.76 -9.74
C GLY A 28 -19.87 -1.33 -8.69
N ASN A 29 -20.61 -2.37 -9.09
CA ASN A 29 -21.71 -2.96 -8.31
C ASN A 29 -21.38 -4.33 -7.72
N ALA A 30 -20.18 -4.86 -7.95
CA ALA A 30 -19.75 -6.16 -7.49
C ALA A 30 -18.48 -6.05 -6.63
N VAL A 31 -18.26 -7.06 -5.78
CA VAL A 31 -17.06 -7.23 -4.96
C VAL A 31 -16.55 -8.63 -5.20
N GLU A 32 -15.26 -8.74 -5.51
CA GLU A 32 -14.61 -9.99 -5.83
C GLU A 32 -13.99 -10.64 -4.59
N LEU A 33 -14.24 -11.94 -4.44
CA LEU A 33 -13.56 -12.81 -3.49
C LEU A 33 -12.72 -13.84 -4.26
N PHE A 34 -11.58 -14.19 -3.68
CA PHE A 34 -10.62 -15.10 -4.29
C PHE A 34 -10.11 -16.13 -3.29
N CYS A 35 -9.94 -17.37 -3.77
CA CYS A 35 -9.20 -18.42 -3.08
C CYS A 35 -8.24 -19.11 -4.07
N PRO A 36 -6.92 -19.13 -3.80
CA PRO A 36 -5.94 -19.81 -4.64
C PRO A 36 -5.96 -21.33 -4.40
N PHE A 37 -7.10 -21.96 -4.70
CA PHE A 37 -7.29 -23.40 -4.60
C PHE A 37 -7.68 -23.98 -5.96
N ALA A 38 -6.93 -24.98 -6.42
CA ALA A 38 -7.21 -25.65 -7.68
C ALA A 38 -8.43 -26.58 -7.56
N VAL A 39 -9.47 -26.28 -8.31
CA VAL A 39 -10.69 -27.08 -8.42
C VAL A 39 -10.69 -27.96 -9.65
N LYS A 40 -11.44 -29.04 -9.57
CA LYS A 40 -11.60 -30.03 -10.64
C LYS A 40 -13.03 -30.05 -11.14
N GLN A 41 -13.21 -30.48 -12.38
CA GLN A 41 -14.54 -30.75 -12.93
C GLN A 41 -15.36 -31.66 -11.99
N GLY A 42 -16.61 -31.27 -11.72
CA GLY A 42 -17.53 -31.96 -10.80
C GLY A 42 -17.36 -31.59 -9.32
N ASP A 43 -16.41 -30.71 -8.97
CA ASP A 43 -16.36 -30.15 -7.62
C ASP A 43 -17.59 -29.25 -7.40
N PHE A 44 -18.27 -29.43 -6.26
CA PHE A 44 -19.30 -28.49 -5.81
C PHE A 44 -18.71 -27.52 -4.80
N VAL A 45 -18.74 -26.23 -5.16
CA VAL A 45 -18.12 -25.15 -4.39
C VAL A 45 -19.21 -24.34 -3.71
N ASN A 46 -19.00 -24.01 -2.44
CA ASN A 46 -19.95 -23.20 -1.68
C ASN A 46 -19.19 -22.22 -0.78
N ALA A 47 -19.40 -20.93 -1.04
CA ALA A 47 -18.89 -19.83 -0.25
C ALA A 47 -20.03 -19.17 0.52
N ASN A 48 -19.78 -18.86 1.80
CA ASN A 48 -20.69 -18.11 2.64
C ASN A 48 -20.03 -16.83 3.13
N LEU A 49 -20.83 -15.77 3.12
CA LEU A 49 -20.47 -14.48 3.69
C LEU A 49 -21.46 -14.17 4.82
N ILE A 50 -20.95 -14.15 6.04
CA ILE A 50 -21.75 -13.99 7.25
C ILE A 50 -21.40 -12.63 7.88
N GLY A 51 -22.37 -11.72 7.92
CA GLY A 51 -22.20 -10.44 8.59
C GLY A 51 -22.82 -10.42 9.98
N GLU A 52 -22.61 -9.31 10.69
CA GLU A 52 -23.26 -9.06 11.99
C GLU A 52 -24.79 -9.14 11.84
N ARG A 53 -25.45 -9.80 12.80
CA ARG A 53 -26.88 -10.24 12.81
C ARG A 53 -27.21 -11.53 12.05
N GLY A 54 -26.23 -12.37 11.71
CA GLY A 54 -26.45 -13.76 11.27
C GLY A 54 -27.03 -13.94 9.86
N ARG A 55 -27.21 -12.85 9.11
CA ARG A 55 -27.60 -12.95 7.69
C ARG A 55 -26.44 -13.54 6.90
N THR A 56 -26.72 -14.65 6.22
CA THR A 56 -25.76 -15.40 5.42
C THR A 56 -26.07 -15.20 3.95
N TYR A 57 -25.07 -14.78 3.18
CA TYR A 57 -25.13 -14.75 1.73
C TYR A 57 -24.40 -15.98 1.20
N ASN A 58 -25.07 -16.76 0.35
CA ASN A 58 -24.52 -17.97 -0.21
C ASN A 58 -24.21 -17.79 -1.69
N LEU A 59 -23.05 -18.27 -2.11
CA LEU A 59 -22.64 -18.37 -3.50
C LEU A 59 -22.20 -19.81 -3.73
N SER A 60 -22.83 -20.49 -4.67
CA SER A 60 -22.51 -21.89 -4.95
C SER A 60 -22.63 -22.22 -6.42
N PHE A 61 -21.74 -23.08 -6.88
CA PHE A 61 -21.73 -23.59 -8.25
C PHE A 61 -21.05 -24.95 -8.31
N GLU A 62 -21.32 -25.66 -9.39
CA GLU A 62 -20.58 -26.86 -9.77
C GLU A 62 -19.53 -26.47 -10.82
N VAL A 63 -18.33 -27.04 -10.68
CA VAL A 63 -17.18 -26.72 -11.52
C VAL A 63 -17.28 -27.52 -12.82
N GLU A 64 -17.42 -26.83 -13.94
CA GLU A 64 -17.57 -27.45 -15.27
C GLU A 64 -16.23 -27.89 -15.89
N LYS A 65 -15.11 -27.30 -15.45
CA LYS A 65 -13.75 -27.60 -15.93
C LYS A 65 -12.73 -27.33 -14.83
N ASP A 66 -11.56 -27.96 -14.93
CA ASP A 66 -10.46 -27.71 -14.00
C ASP A 66 -10.01 -26.23 -14.03
N GLU A 67 -9.86 -25.62 -12.85
CA GLU A 67 -9.42 -24.23 -12.69
C GLU A 67 -8.37 -24.10 -11.57
N ALA A 68 -7.41 -23.20 -11.75
CA ALA A 68 -6.29 -23.02 -10.81
C ALA A 68 -6.68 -22.24 -9.54
N GLY A 69 -7.86 -21.63 -9.50
CA GLY A 69 -8.33 -20.81 -8.39
C GLY A 69 -9.83 -20.57 -8.47
N LEU A 70 -10.41 -20.11 -7.37
CA LEU A 70 -11.82 -19.81 -7.24
C LEU A 70 -12.04 -18.30 -7.15
N ASN A 71 -12.89 -17.77 -8.01
CA ASN A 71 -13.36 -16.38 -7.97
C ASN A 71 -14.86 -16.35 -7.71
N PHE A 72 -15.29 -15.44 -6.84
CA PHE A 72 -16.70 -15.22 -6.55
C PHE A 72 -17.01 -13.73 -6.67
N LEU A 73 -18.19 -13.43 -7.19
CA LEU A 73 -18.73 -12.07 -7.17
C LEU A 73 -19.89 -12.00 -6.19
N THR A 74 -19.86 -11.00 -5.30
CA THR A 74 -20.99 -10.63 -4.46
C THR A 74 -21.41 -9.20 -4.74
N HIS A 75 -22.64 -8.84 -4.39
CA HIS A 75 -23.16 -7.51 -4.67
C HIS A 75 -22.57 -6.48 -3.69
N ARG A 76 -22.12 -5.32 -4.21
CA ARG A 76 -21.49 -4.26 -3.41
C ARG A 76 -22.37 -3.79 -2.25
N SER A 77 -23.68 -3.71 -2.43
CA SER A 77 -24.61 -3.29 -1.37
C SER A 77 -24.56 -4.20 -0.14
N ILE A 78 -24.25 -5.49 -0.31
CA ILE A 78 -24.10 -6.44 0.79
C ILE A 78 -22.92 -6.03 1.67
N ILE A 79 -21.80 -5.67 1.04
CA ILE A 79 -20.57 -5.28 1.75
C ILE A 79 -20.69 -3.88 2.34
N VAL A 80 -21.17 -2.90 1.57
CA VAL A 80 -21.37 -1.52 2.05
C VAL A 80 -22.32 -1.48 3.24
N GLY A 81 -23.38 -2.30 3.24
CA GLY A 81 -24.30 -2.43 4.36
C GLY A 81 -23.69 -3.04 5.63
N LYS A 82 -22.41 -3.44 5.61
CA LYS A 82 -21.64 -4.00 6.74
C LYS A 82 -20.52 -3.08 7.21
N SER A 83 -20.43 -1.85 6.68
CA SER A 83 -19.51 -0.82 7.16
C SER A 83 -19.57 -0.68 8.68
N GLY A 84 -18.41 -0.64 9.33
CA GLY A 84 -18.25 -0.60 10.79
C GLY A 84 -18.33 -1.95 11.50
N THR A 85 -18.47 -3.07 10.77
CA THR A 85 -18.65 -4.42 11.34
C THR A 85 -17.63 -5.41 10.80
N ASN A 86 -17.69 -6.66 11.27
CA ASN A 86 -16.91 -7.78 10.74
C ASN A 86 -17.75 -8.70 9.85
N VAL A 87 -17.09 -9.25 8.83
CA VAL A 87 -17.61 -10.28 7.95
C VAL A 87 -16.77 -11.55 8.12
N VAL A 88 -17.44 -12.68 8.29
CA VAL A 88 -16.80 -14.00 8.28
C VAL A 88 -17.02 -14.67 6.93
N LEU A 89 -15.93 -15.08 6.32
CA LEU A 89 -15.87 -15.79 5.05
C LEU A 89 -15.63 -17.28 5.31
N ILE A 90 -16.50 -18.11 4.74
CA ILE A 90 -16.42 -19.57 4.86
C ILE A 90 -16.41 -20.14 3.46
N LEU A 91 -15.53 -21.10 3.21
CA LEU A 91 -15.45 -21.83 1.94
C LEU A 91 -15.43 -23.32 2.21
N ARG A 92 -16.29 -24.05 1.50
CA ARG A 92 -16.25 -25.51 1.41
C ARG A 92 -16.23 -25.95 -0.04
N VAL A 93 -15.50 -27.02 -0.31
CA VAL A 93 -15.45 -27.71 -1.60
C VAL A 93 -15.80 -29.17 -1.37
N ARG A 94 -16.80 -29.66 -2.09
CA ARG A 94 -17.15 -31.08 -2.13
C ARG A 94 -16.59 -31.68 -3.41
N ARG A 95 -15.76 -32.71 -3.27
CA ARG A 95 -15.17 -33.47 -4.39
C ARG A 95 -15.62 -34.91 -4.27
N GLY A 96 -16.56 -35.31 -5.14
CA GLY A 96 -17.26 -36.59 -5.00
C GLY A 96 -18.07 -36.65 -3.69
N SER A 97 -17.75 -37.61 -2.82
CA SER A 97 -18.35 -37.77 -1.49
C SER A 97 -17.68 -36.95 -0.39
N ASP A 98 -16.44 -36.50 -0.60
CA ASP A 98 -15.65 -35.85 0.44
C ASP A 98 -15.93 -34.34 0.48
N VAL A 99 -15.93 -33.77 1.68
CA VAL A 99 -16.11 -32.33 1.91
C VAL A 99 -14.87 -31.78 2.60
N TYR A 100 -14.31 -30.73 2.02
CA TYR A 100 -13.11 -30.04 2.48
C TYR A 100 -13.48 -28.61 2.88
N PHE A 101 -12.92 -28.15 4.00
CA PHE A 101 -13.17 -26.82 4.55
C PHE A 101 -11.90 -25.98 4.52
N ALA A 102 -12.02 -24.74 4.07
CA ALA A 102 -11.00 -23.74 4.31
C ALA A 102 -11.07 -23.25 5.77
N PRO A 103 -9.97 -22.75 6.34
CA PRO A 103 -10.03 -21.95 7.55
C PRO A 103 -10.99 -20.76 7.37
N ASN A 104 -11.82 -20.48 8.37
CA ASN A 104 -12.66 -19.29 8.38
C ASN A 104 -11.78 -18.03 8.38
N ALA A 105 -12.12 -17.05 7.56
CA ALA A 105 -11.45 -15.76 7.54
C ALA A 105 -12.38 -14.67 8.07
N THR A 106 -11.88 -13.83 8.96
CA THR A 106 -12.60 -12.64 9.43
C THR A 106 -12.00 -11.42 8.75
N VAL A 107 -12.86 -10.53 8.25
CA VAL A 107 -12.47 -9.27 7.62
C VAL A 107 -13.31 -8.14 8.21
N SER A 108 -12.65 -7.08 8.66
CA SER A 108 -13.32 -5.84 9.07
C SER A 108 -13.76 -5.04 7.85
N ILE A 109 -14.95 -4.43 7.87
CA ILE A 109 -15.45 -3.63 6.74
C ILE A 109 -15.53 -2.17 7.16
N ASP A 110 -14.68 -1.30 6.60
CA ASP A 110 -14.50 0.11 7.03
C ASP A 110 -14.32 0.31 8.55
N ALA A 111 -14.19 -0.76 9.31
CA ALA A 111 -14.17 -0.71 10.76
C ALA A 111 -12.77 -0.40 11.27
N GLY A 112 -11.80 -0.23 10.34
CA GLY A 112 -10.45 0.26 10.56
C GLY A 112 -9.92 -0.24 11.89
N GLY A 113 -9.30 -1.42 11.91
CA GLY A 113 -8.74 -1.99 13.13
C GLY A 113 -8.06 -0.88 13.94
N ILE A 114 -8.21 -0.92 15.28
CA ILE A 114 -7.45 -0.06 16.19
C ILE A 114 -6.06 0.06 15.59
N VAL A 115 -5.76 1.21 14.99
CA VAL A 115 -4.41 1.47 14.56
C VAL A 115 -3.76 1.81 15.88
N VAL A 116 -3.18 0.77 16.49
CA VAL A 116 -1.97 0.91 17.31
C VAL A 116 -1.19 2.01 16.62
N PRO A 117 -0.87 3.14 17.28
CA PRO A 117 -0.13 4.21 16.63
C PRO A 117 0.97 3.56 15.82
N VAL A 118 0.90 3.70 14.49
CA VAL A 118 1.82 3.00 13.59
C VAL A 118 3.19 3.27 14.21
N PRO A 119 3.91 2.25 14.71
CA PRO A 119 5.28 2.47 15.17
C PRO A 119 5.93 3.22 14.03
N GLY A 120 6.55 4.37 14.30
CA GLY A 120 6.98 5.28 13.23
C GLY A 120 7.56 4.48 12.07
N THR A 121 6.93 4.59 10.89
CA THR A 121 7.36 3.81 9.74
C THR A 121 8.69 4.36 9.30
N VAL A 122 9.67 3.47 9.12
CA VAL A 122 10.99 3.83 8.62
C VAL A 122 11.22 3.07 7.32
N TRP A 123 11.57 3.82 6.27
CA TRP A 123 12.07 3.28 5.02
C TRP A 123 13.57 3.57 4.93
N ASP A 124 14.37 2.55 5.22
CA ASP A 124 15.84 2.62 5.28
C ASP A 124 16.51 2.04 4.02
N PHE A 125 15.75 1.42 3.12
CA PHE A 125 16.24 0.77 1.90
C PHE A 125 17.37 -0.26 2.13
N ALA A 126 17.55 -0.75 3.36
CA ALA A 126 18.67 -1.60 3.75
C ALA A 126 18.61 -3.00 3.11
N ASP A 127 17.41 -3.42 2.69
CA ASP A 127 17.16 -4.68 1.98
C ASP A 127 17.49 -4.62 0.48
N GLY A 128 18.00 -3.47 -0.01
CA GLY A 128 18.33 -3.28 -1.42
C GLY A 128 17.12 -3.03 -2.32
N THR A 129 15.92 -2.88 -1.75
CA THR A 129 14.69 -2.61 -2.48
C THR A 129 14.23 -1.17 -2.29
N PHE A 130 13.31 -0.71 -3.13
CA PHE A 130 12.65 0.58 -2.96
C PHE A 130 11.56 0.57 -1.87
N GLN A 131 11.30 -0.57 -1.21
CA GLN A 131 10.32 -0.69 -0.12
C GLN A 131 8.93 -0.10 -0.44
N SER A 132 8.48 -0.26 -1.70
CA SER A 132 7.23 0.27 -2.27
C SER A 132 7.23 1.74 -2.70
N TRP A 133 8.35 2.45 -2.57
CA TRP A 133 8.52 3.75 -3.21
C TRP A 133 8.62 3.61 -4.73
N VAL A 134 7.92 4.49 -5.44
CA VAL A 134 7.82 4.47 -6.90
C VAL A 134 8.49 5.72 -7.46
N PRO A 135 9.51 5.57 -8.33
CA PRO A 135 10.10 6.69 -9.07
C PRO A 135 9.05 7.43 -9.91
N GLN A 136 9.13 8.76 -9.97
CA GLN A 136 8.18 9.61 -10.68
C GLN A 136 8.84 10.41 -11.81
N SER A 137 8.06 10.76 -12.83
CA SER A 137 8.46 11.71 -13.90
C SER A 137 9.84 11.37 -14.52
N VAL A 138 10.77 12.32 -14.61
CA VAL A 138 12.13 12.12 -15.15
C VAL A 138 12.98 11.13 -14.36
N TYR A 139 12.56 10.77 -13.16
CA TYR A 139 13.21 9.74 -12.35
C TYR A 139 12.67 8.34 -12.66
N ALA A 140 11.55 8.23 -13.38
CA ALA A 140 11.02 6.98 -13.90
C ALA A 140 11.80 6.56 -15.16
N GLY A 141 12.78 5.66 -15.01
CA GLY A 141 13.57 5.20 -16.16
C GLY A 141 14.95 4.59 -15.87
N ARG A 142 15.13 3.92 -14.72
CA ARG A 142 16.42 3.34 -14.26
C ARG A 142 17.52 4.35 -13.87
N VAL A 143 17.17 5.62 -13.70
CA VAL A 143 18.07 6.64 -13.12
C VAL A 143 18.07 6.61 -11.59
N LEU A 144 17.10 5.92 -10.97
CA LEU A 144 17.12 5.60 -9.55
C LEU A 144 17.59 4.18 -9.31
N HIS A 145 18.45 3.98 -8.32
CA HIS A 145 18.93 2.67 -7.89
C HIS A 145 19.21 2.67 -6.38
N ILE A 146 19.18 1.49 -5.74
CA ILE A 146 19.47 1.35 -4.32
C ILE A 146 20.94 0.98 -4.12
N VAL A 147 21.69 1.79 -3.38
CA VAL A 147 23.09 1.51 -2.98
C VAL A 147 23.24 1.81 -1.50
N ASN A 148 23.75 0.83 -0.74
CA ASN A 148 24.09 0.97 0.68
C ASN A 148 22.97 1.59 1.54
N GLY A 149 21.71 1.17 1.34
CA GLY A 149 20.58 1.69 2.11
C GLY A 149 20.14 3.11 1.70
N SER A 150 20.39 3.51 0.46
CA SER A 150 19.95 4.79 -0.07
C SER A 150 19.43 4.66 -1.49
N VAL A 151 18.37 5.40 -1.80
CA VAL A 151 17.93 5.68 -3.17
C VAL A 151 18.90 6.69 -3.76
N VAL A 152 19.72 6.23 -4.68
CA VAL A 152 20.63 7.07 -5.44
C VAL A 152 19.91 7.59 -6.67
N VAL A 153 19.93 8.90 -6.83
CA VAL A 153 19.57 9.60 -8.05
C VAL A 153 20.83 9.73 -8.88
N ASP A 154 20.86 9.15 -10.07
CA ASP A 154 21.91 9.36 -11.06
C ASP A 154 21.25 9.73 -12.39
N LEU A 155 20.86 11.00 -12.49
CA LEU A 155 20.15 11.54 -13.64
C LEU A 155 21.13 12.36 -14.49
N PRO A 156 21.49 11.89 -15.70
CA PRO A 156 22.22 12.72 -16.65
C PRO A 156 21.33 13.89 -17.08
N SER A 157 21.97 15.02 -17.45
CA SER A 157 21.34 16.31 -17.75
C SER A 157 19.88 16.23 -18.22
N SER A 158 18.98 16.91 -17.50
CA SER A 158 17.54 16.92 -17.77
C SER A 158 17.06 18.29 -18.23
N GLN A 159 16.09 18.33 -19.13
CA GLN A 159 15.35 19.56 -19.50
C GLN A 159 14.20 19.86 -18.52
N VAL A 160 13.78 18.87 -17.72
CA VAL A 160 12.77 19.06 -16.68
C VAL A 160 13.42 19.71 -15.47
N THR A 161 12.83 20.81 -15.02
CA THR A 161 13.39 21.68 -13.97
C THR A 161 12.81 21.41 -12.59
N LYS A 162 11.70 20.66 -12.49
CA LYS A 162 11.07 20.26 -11.22
C LYS A 162 10.19 19.03 -11.38
N ALA A 163 10.20 18.13 -10.40
CA ALA A 163 9.36 16.93 -10.40
C ALA A 163 9.40 16.20 -9.04
N HIS A 164 8.40 15.36 -8.77
CA HIS A 164 8.51 14.32 -7.75
C HIS A 164 9.66 13.36 -8.09
N ILE A 165 10.48 13.01 -7.10
CA ILE A 165 11.54 12.00 -7.24
C ILE A 165 10.93 10.61 -7.03
N ILE A 166 10.37 10.40 -5.85
CA ILE A 166 9.71 9.15 -5.45
C ILE A 166 8.43 9.46 -4.69
N THR A 167 7.42 8.59 -4.83
CA THR A 167 6.19 8.63 -4.03
C THR A 167 5.82 7.25 -3.51
N GLN A 168 5.07 7.19 -2.42
CA GLN A 168 4.54 5.97 -1.87
C GLN A 168 3.13 6.20 -1.29
N PRO A 169 2.15 5.32 -1.59
CA PRO A 169 0.88 5.32 -0.87
C PRO A 169 1.08 4.84 0.57
N VAL A 170 0.58 5.62 1.54
CA VAL A 170 0.66 5.32 2.97
C VAL A 170 -0.71 5.48 3.62
N SER A 171 -1.03 4.59 4.56
CA SER A 171 -2.29 4.64 5.29
C SER A 171 -2.24 5.64 6.45
N VAL A 172 -3.29 6.43 6.60
CA VAL A 172 -3.43 7.48 7.61
C VAL A 172 -4.80 7.42 8.28
N ILE A 173 -4.90 8.07 9.43
CA ILE A 173 -6.11 8.11 10.27
C ILE A 173 -6.57 9.55 10.40
N ALA A 174 -7.87 9.78 10.21
CA ALA A 174 -8.49 11.08 10.37
C ALA A 174 -8.16 11.72 11.73
N GLY A 175 -7.91 13.03 11.72
CA GLY A 175 -7.64 13.83 12.92
C GLY A 175 -6.23 13.68 13.49
N ARG A 176 -5.39 12.77 12.96
CA ARG A 176 -4.01 12.63 13.43
C ARG A 176 -3.06 13.56 12.68
N ILE A 177 -2.09 14.07 13.43
CA ILE A 177 -0.95 14.80 12.90
C ILE A 177 0.20 13.82 12.73
N TYR A 178 0.88 13.88 11.60
CA TYR A 178 2.05 13.06 11.31
C TYR A 178 3.27 13.95 11.10
N ASP A 179 4.36 13.60 11.77
CA ASP A 179 5.69 14.08 11.46
C ASP A 179 6.30 13.18 10.39
N VAL A 180 6.84 13.79 9.35
CA VAL A 180 7.51 13.11 8.24
C VAL A 180 8.90 13.69 8.10
N SER A 181 9.90 12.82 7.88
CA SER A 181 11.26 13.25 7.55
C SER A 181 11.88 12.40 6.47
N PHE A 182 12.92 12.92 5.83
CA PHE A 182 13.82 12.16 4.97
C PHE A 182 15.23 12.69 5.12
N ASP A 183 16.21 11.81 4.91
CA ASP A 183 17.61 12.20 4.85
C ASP A 183 18.04 12.34 3.39
N VAL A 184 18.90 13.32 3.13
CA VAL A 184 19.51 13.55 1.83
C VAL A 184 20.99 13.91 1.94
N LEU A 185 21.79 13.39 1.02
CA LEU A 185 23.20 13.72 0.84
C LEU A 185 23.47 14.01 -0.64
N GLY A 186 24.33 14.99 -0.93
CA GLY A 186 24.76 15.31 -2.29
C GLY A 186 25.89 14.41 -2.76
N GLY A 187 26.07 14.28 -4.07
CA GLY A 187 27.21 13.56 -4.65
C GLY A 187 28.51 14.35 -4.70
N THR A 188 28.47 15.67 -4.51
CA THR A 188 29.66 16.54 -4.64
C THR A 188 29.76 17.58 -3.53
N ALA A 189 30.97 18.10 -3.31
CA ALA A 189 31.24 19.13 -2.31
C ALA A 189 30.68 20.51 -2.69
N ALA A 190 30.57 20.80 -3.99
CA ALA A 190 29.99 22.05 -4.50
C ALA A 190 28.46 22.12 -4.34
N GLY A 191 27.85 20.99 -3.98
CA GLY A 191 26.41 20.82 -3.96
C GLY A 191 25.87 20.29 -5.28
N ASP A 192 24.76 19.58 -5.19
CA ASP A 192 24.08 19.03 -6.37
C ASP A 192 23.22 20.10 -7.10
N GLY A 193 22.86 21.20 -6.43
CA GLY A 193 21.99 22.25 -6.98
C GLY A 193 20.50 21.95 -6.81
N SER A 194 20.16 20.80 -6.23
CA SER A 194 18.79 20.44 -5.88
C SER A 194 18.20 21.21 -4.72
N THR A 195 16.88 21.42 -4.80
CA THR A 195 16.05 21.95 -3.71
C THR A 195 14.89 21.00 -3.46
N LEU A 196 14.88 20.31 -2.33
CA LEU A 196 13.92 19.24 -2.05
C LEU A 196 12.90 19.62 -0.97
N TYR A 197 11.69 19.10 -1.05
CA TYR A 197 10.72 19.15 0.05
C TYR A 197 9.78 17.94 0.05
N LEU A 198 9.11 17.71 1.18
CA LEU A 198 8.10 16.65 1.32
C LEU A 198 6.73 17.09 0.80
N THR A 199 5.96 16.13 0.30
CA THR A 199 4.58 16.33 -0.16
C THR A 199 3.66 15.23 0.35
N VAL A 200 2.38 15.58 0.54
CA VAL A 200 1.27 14.65 0.77
C VAL A 200 0.18 14.98 -0.24
N ASP A 201 -0.21 13.99 -1.05
CA ASP A 201 -1.13 14.16 -2.18
C ASP A 201 -0.74 15.34 -3.09
N GLY A 202 0.58 15.47 -3.34
CA GLY A 202 1.17 16.54 -4.14
C GLY A 202 1.26 17.91 -3.45
N SER A 203 0.62 18.08 -2.30
CA SER A 203 0.68 19.32 -1.52
C SER A 203 1.91 19.34 -0.64
N ARG A 204 2.65 20.45 -0.66
CA ARG A 204 3.88 20.63 0.11
C ARG A 204 3.65 20.57 1.62
N ILE A 205 4.51 19.85 2.32
CA ILE A 205 4.55 19.76 3.78
C ILE A 205 5.98 20.03 4.27
N GLY A 206 6.23 21.22 4.83
CA GLY A 206 7.54 21.59 5.38
C GLY A 206 8.42 22.46 4.47
N ALA A 207 9.63 22.73 4.96
CA ALA A 207 10.59 23.65 4.37
C ALA A 207 11.43 23.00 3.25
N ASN A 208 12.15 23.84 2.50
CA ASN A 208 13.10 23.38 1.49
C ASN A 208 14.38 22.88 2.17
N VAL A 209 14.91 21.76 1.67
CA VAL A 209 16.30 21.34 1.87
C VAL A 209 17.07 21.77 0.63
N GLN A 210 18.12 22.56 0.83
CA GLN A 210 18.87 23.22 -0.24
C GLN A 210 20.36 23.27 0.13
N ASN A 211 21.23 23.61 -0.83
CA ASN A 211 22.69 23.53 -0.65
C ASN A 211 23.13 22.12 -0.23
N ILE A 212 22.56 21.11 -0.90
CA ILE A 212 22.78 19.69 -0.58
C ILE A 212 24.16 19.26 -1.09
N THR A 213 25.12 19.10 -0.18
CA THR A 213 26.52 18.70 -0.46
C THR A 213 26.82 17.29 0.02
N ASN A 214 28.01 16.77 -0.31
CA ASN A 214 28.50 15.47 0.19
C ASN A 214 29.19 15.54 1.57
N ALA A 215 29.23 16.71 2.22
CA ALA A 215 29.98 16.90 3.47
C ALA A 215 29.24 16.33 4.69
N SER A 216 27.91 16.39 4.69
CA SER A 216 27.07 15.92 5.78
C SER A 216 25.65 15.67 5.32
N THR A 217 25.03 14.60 5.83
CA THR A 217 23.62 14.32 5.62
C THR A 217 22.76 15.47 6.16
N GLN A 218 21.78 15.88 5.38
CA GLN A 218 20.77 16.87 5.75
C GLN A 218 19.42 16.19 5.89
N THR A 219 18.59 16.65 6.82
CA THR A 219 17.25 16.09 7.04
C THR A 219 16.19 17.10 6.65
N GLY A 220 15.30 16.71 5.74
CA GLY A 220 14.07 17.44 5.46
C GLY A 220 12.95 16.96 6.38
N THR A 221 12.14 17.89 6.88
CA THR A 221 11.03 17.59 7.79
C THR A 221 9.76 18.30 7.37
N GLY A 222 8.61 17.65 7.59
CA GLY A 222 7.29 18.18 7.32
C GLY A 222 6.27 17.62 8.29
N THR A 223 5.16 18.33 8.45
CA THR A 223 4.04 17.87 9.28
C THR A 223 2.75 18.01 8.51
N PHE A 224 1.83 17.07 8.66
CA PHE A 224 0.49 17.22 8.11
C PHE A 224 -0.57 16.59 9.00
N THR A 225 -1.80 17.13 8.92
CA THR A 225 -2.97 16.58 9.59
C THR A 225 -3.81 15.83 8.58
N ALA A 226 -4.05 14.53 8.82
CA ALA A 226 -4.93 13.74 7.97
C ALA A 226 -6.39 14.14 8.21
N SER A 227 -7.07 14.66 7.19
CA SER A 227 -8.48 15.07 7.29
C SER A 227 -9.45 13.89 7.26
N SER A 228 -9.03 12.74 6.70
CA SER A 228 -9.82 11.52 6.63
C SER A 228 -8.95 10.29 6.79
N THR A 229 -9.55 9.19 7.26
CA THR A 229 -8.88 7.88 7.29
C THR A 229 -8.87 7.30 5.89
N GLY A 230 -7.72 6.80 5.45
CA GLY A 230 -7.54 6.28 4.10
C GLY A 230 -6.08 6.24 3.69
N THR A 231 -5.85 6.33 2.39
CA THR A 231 -4.51 6.33 1.81
C THR A 231 -4.19 7.71 1.26
N VAL A 232 -2.99 8.21 1.57
CA VAL A 232 -2.42 9.43 0.97
C VAL A 232 -1.12 9.08 0.25
N HIS A 233 -0.71 9.90 -0.71
CA HIS A 233 0.56 9.73 -1.41
C HIS A 233 1.62 10.61 -0.77
N LEU A 234 2.51 9.98 -0.01
CA LEU A 234 3.72 10.65 0.47
C LEU A 234 4.71 10.77 -0.69
N GLY A 235 5.43 11.90 -0.78
CA GLY A 235 6.40 12.11 -1.85
C GLY A 235 7.53 13.04 -1.46
N ILE A 236 8.67 12.89 -2.12
CA ILE A 236 9.77 13.87 -2.11
C ILE A 236 9.76 14.58 -3.46
N PHE A 237 9.67 15.90 -3.45
CA PHE A 237 9.65 16.74 -4.64
C PHE A 237 10.97 17.49 -4.78
N ASN A 238 11.52 17.51 -6.00
CA ASN A 238 12.64 18.37 -6.37
C ASN A 238 12.09 19.63 -7.05
N GLU A 239 12.18 20.76 -6.36
CA GLU A 239 11.79 22.09 -6.83
C GLU A 239 12.78 22.68 -7.83
N THR A 240 14.02 22.20 -7.83
CA THR A 240 15.08 22.71 -8.72
C THR A 240 15.97 21.56 -9.14
N ILE A 241 15.69 20.95 -10.28
CA ILE A 241 16.52 19.90 -10.85
C ILE A 241 17.72 20.57 -11.54
N PRO A 242 18.97 20.23 -11.19
CA PRO A 242 20.15 20.81 -11.82
C PRO A 242 20.24 20.41 -13.29
N SER A 243 20.76 21.32 -14.13
CA SER A 243 20.90 21.09 -15.58
C SER A 243 22.08 20.19 -15.96
N ARG A 244 22.95 19.86 -15.00
CA ARG A 244 24.12 18.98 -15.14
C ARG A 244 23.85 17.62 -14.52
N ASN A 245 24.88 16.79 -14.34
CA ASN A 245 24.74 15.53 -13.63
C ASN A 245 24.14 15.76 -12.25
N HIS A 246 22.99 15.14 -12.04
CA HIS A 246 22.22 15.19 -10.82
C HIS A 246 22.52 13.93 -10.03
N LEU A 247 23.25 14.08 -8.92
CA LEU A 247 23.67 12.99 -8.04
C LEU A 247 23.27 13.28 -6.59
N LEU A 248 22.25 12.56 -6.11
CA LEU A 248 21.77 12.62 -4.72
C LEU A 248 21.58 11.23 -4.13
N PHE A 249 21.64 11.16 -2.80
CA PHE A 249 21.33 9.97 -2.02
C PHE A 249 20.17 10.32 -1.08
N LEU A 250 19.04 9.63 -1.23
CA LEU A 250 17.89 9.75 -0.34
C LEU A 250 17.82 8.52 0.55
N GLY A 251 17.53 8.69 1.82
CA GLY A 251 17.47 7.57 2.75
C GLY A 251 16.63 7.87 3.97
N ASN A 252 16.46 6.83 4.79
CA ASN A 252 15.93 6.95 6.15
C ASN A 252 14.65 7.81 6.21
N ILE A 253 13.71 7.53 5.31
CA ILE A 253 12.44 8.25 5.26
C ILE A 253 11.61 7.77 6.45
N ARG A 254 11.02 8.69 7.21
CA ARG A 254 10.28 8.37 8.43
C ARG A 254 8.92 9.03 8.40
N MET A 255 7.93 8.34 8.93
CA MET A 255 6.61 8.89 9.21
C MET A 255 6.13 8.40 10.57
N ALA A 256 5.90 9.31 11.51
CA ALA A 256 5.43 8.99 12.85
C ALA A 256 4.20 9.83 13.20
N PRO A 257 3.15 9.24 13.79
CA PRO A 257 2.07 10.03 14.37
C PRO A 257 2.60 10.84 15.56
N LYS A 258 2.16 12.10 15.70
CA LYS A 258 2.38 12.84 16.94
C LYS A 258 1.58 12.20 18.09
N PRO A 259 2.13 12.25 19.33
CA PRO A 259 1.39 11.86 20.54
C PRO A 259 0.08 12.61 20.69
#